data_AF-A0A8I6YJ78-F1
#
_entry.id   AF-A0A8I6YJ78-F1
#
_cell.length_a   1.000
_cell.length_b   1.000
_cell.length_c   1.000
_cell.angle_alpha   90.00
_cell.angle_beta   90.00
_cell.angle_gamma   90.00
#
_symmetry.space_group_name_H-M   'P 1'
#
loop_
_entity.id
_entity.type
_entity.pdbx_description
1 polymer ?
#
loop_
_entity_poly.entity_id
_entity_poly.type
_entity_poly.pdbx_seq_one_letter_code
_entity_poly.pdbx_strand_id
1 'polypeptide(L)'
;MRSLTNLSLSFVHITGDELGFLLSSSFSLEQLDLSCCSEIISLKIPCLQHLMCLKVSKCDILQVIESKAPNISSFHFNGDQQVQLLLGESLQLKKITISHSCVLRYARVMLPSTIPNLETLTIYSVLDEMDSPPMLPSKFVHLKYLNIKIPRWTFPPACDILLFISFLDACPCLETFHLHVSNCPCCNIY
;
A
#
# COMPACT_ATOMS: atom_id res chain seq x y z
N MET A 1 20.85 -25.36 -0.18
CA MET A 1 20.34 -23.99 0.00
C MET A 1 18.82 -24.03 -0.07
N ARG A 2 18.12 -23.30 0.79
CA ARG A 2 16.65 -23.23 0.75
C ARG A 2 16.24 -22.37 -0.44
N SER A 3 15.48 -22.96 -1.37
CA SER A 3 14.99 -22.33 -2.60
C SER A 3 13.63 -21.65 -2.39
N LEU A 4 13.39 -21.07 -1.21
CA LEU A 4 12.10 -20.48 -0.88
C LEU A 4 11.94 -19.15 -1.63
N THR A 5 11.12 -19.14 -2.67
CA THR A 5 10.83 -17.96 -3.50
C THR A 5 9.55 -17.25 -3.06
N ASN A 6 8.61 -17.98 -2.47
CA ASN A 6 7.31 -17.44 -2.07
C ASN A 6 7.02 -17.85 -0.63
N LEU A 7 6.79 -16.86 0.22
CA LEU A 7 6.34 -17.06 1.60
C LEU A 7 4.97 -16.42 1.75
N SER A 8 3.98 -17.24 2.10
CA SER A 8 2.65 -16.78 2.46
C SER A 8 2.30 -17.27 3.87
N LEU A 9 1.97 -16.33 4.74
CA LEU A 9 1.57 -16.58 6.11
C LEU A 9 0.17 -15.99 6.30
N SER A 10 -0.78 -16.82 6.71
CA SER A 10 -2.19 -16.44 6.85
C SER A 10 -2.75 -16.96 8.16
N PHE A 11 -3.34 -16.08 8.98
CA PHE A 11 -3.93 -16.42 10.28
C PHE A 11 -2.94 -17.11 11.23
N VAL A 12 -1.67 -16.70 11.20
CA VAL A 12 -0.62 -17.25 12.06
C VAL A 12 -0.26 -16.28 13.18
N HIS A 13 0.03 -16.85 14.34
CA HIS A 13 0.59 -16.16 15.50
C HIS A 13 2.11 -16.11 15.35
N ILE A 14 2.60 -15.04 14.71
CA ILE A 14 4.04 -14.80 14.53
C ILE A 14 4.35 -13.36 14.88
N THR A 15 5.40 -13.16 15.68
CA THR A 15 5.91 -11.83 16.03
C THR A 15 6.78 -11.27 14.90
N GLY A 16 7.01 -9.96 14.92
CA GLY A 16 7.94 -9.31 13.97
C GLY A 16 9.37 -9.86 14.04
N ASP A 17 9.83 -10.24 15.23
CA ASP A 17 11.19 -10.76 15.44
C ASP A 17 11.34 -12.19 14.89
N GLU A 18 10.35 -13.05 15.12
CA GLU A 18 10.31 -14.42 14.58
C GLU A 18 10.26 -14.41 13.05
N LEU A 19 9.44 -13.52 12.46
CA LEU A 19 9.40 -13.33 11.03
C LEU A 19 10.76 -12.82 10.50
N GLY A 20 11.38 -11.86 11.20
CA GLY A 20 12.71 -11.35 10.86
C GLY A 20 13.77 -12.45 10.81
N PHE A 21 13.75 -13.38 11.78
CA PHE A 21 14.63 -14.54 11.79
C PHE A 21 14.40 -15.44 10.56
N LEU A 22 13.14 -15.71 10.22
CA LEU A 22 12.79 -16.53 9.05
C LEU A 22 13.24 -15.87 7.73
N LEU A 23 13.04 -14.56 7.59
CA LEU A 23 13.46 -13.79 6.43
C LEU A 23 14.99 -13.72 6.30
N SER A 24 15.73 -13.68 7.41
CA SER A 24 17.21 -13.60 7.40
C SER A 24 17.89 -14.78 6.69
N SER A 25 17.20 -15.92 6.59
CA SER A 25 17.70 -17.15 5.94
C SER A 25 17.13 -17.38 4.53
N SER A 26 16.26 -16.48 4.04
CA SER A 26 15.46 -16.67 2.83
C SER A 26 15.97 -15.84 1.65
N PHE A 27 17.22 -16.07 1.23
CA PHE A 27 17.90 -15.25 0.22
C PHE A 27 17.27 -15.24 -1.17
N SER A 28 16.56 -16.31 -1.55
CA SER A 28 15.88 -16.44 -2.84
C SER A 28 14.44 -15.92 -2.82
N LEU A 29 14.00 -15.28 -1.74
CA LEU A 29 12.60 -14.87 -1.59
C LEU A 29 12.25 -13.75 -2.56
N GLU A 30 11.25 -14.00 -3.40
CA GLU A 30 10.72 -13.10 -4.42
C GLU A 30 9.40 -12.46 -4.02
N GLN A 31 8.59 -13.18 -3.23
CA GLN A 31 7.29 -12.70 -2.74
C GLN A 31 7.11 -12.99 -1.25
N LEU A 32 6.68 -11.96 -0.52
CA LEU A 32 6.24 -12.04 0.87
C LEU A 32 4.76 -11.63 0.94
N ASP A 33 3.92 -12.52 1.47
CA ASP A 33 2.49 -12.30 1.66
C ASP A 33 2.09 -12.59 3.11
N LEU A 34 1.63 -11.56 3.82
CA LEU A 34 1.21 -11.63 5.21
C LEU A 34 -0.26 -11.27 5.30
N SER A 35 -1.08 -12.18 5.82
CA SER A 35 -2.52 -11.98 5.98
C SER A 35 -2.97 -12.35 7.39
N CYS A 36 -3.77 -11.49 8.03
CA CYS A 36 -4.34 -11.77 9.35
C CYS A 36 -3.28 -12.20 10.39
N CYS A 37 -2.09 -11.58 10.36
CA CYS A 37 -1.01 -11.84 11.31
C CYS A 37 -1.07 -10.81 12.44
N SER A 38 -1.74 -11.16 13.54
CA SER A 38 -2.16 -10.23 14.59
C SER A 38 -1.09 -9.90 15.63
N GLU A 39 0.12 -10.44 15.53
CA GLU A 39 1.21 -10.22 16.51
C GLU A 39 2.37 -9.39 15.95
N ILE A 40 2.27 -8.94 14.69
CA ILE A 40 3.31 -8.14 14.05
C ILE A 40 3.04 -6.65 14.27
N ILE A 41 3.75 -6.05 15.24
CA ILE A 41 3.69 -4.59 15.48
C ILE A 41 4.58 -3.82 14.50
N SER A 42 5.73 -4.39 14.14
CA SER A 42 6.69 -3.80 13.20
C SER A 42 7.22 -4.86 12.25
N LEU A 43 7.09 -4.61 10.96
CA LEU A 43 7.63 -5.46 9.90
C LEU A 43 8.97 -4.89 9.43
N LYS A 44 10.06 -5.61 9.68
CA LYS A 44 11.41 -5.25 9.22
C LYS A 44 11.90 -6.23 8.18
N ILE A 45 11.95 -5.79 6.93
CA ILE A 45 12.41 -6.60 5.82
C ILE A 45 13.92 -6.38 5.65
N PRO A 46 14.75 -7.44 5.77
CA PRO A 46 16.19 -7.32 5.57
C PRO A 46 16.52 -7.05 4.09
N CYS A 47 17.81 -6.96 3.76
CA CYS A 47 18.28 -6.70 2.39
C CYS A 47 18.09 -7.91 1.46
N LEU A 48 16.83 -8.26 1.18
CA LEU A 48 16.44 -9.36 0.30
C LEU A 48 16.54 -8.90 -1.15
N GLN A 49 17.63 -9.29 -1.81
CA GLN A 49 17.96 -8.86 -3.18
C GLN A 49 16.92 -9.30 -4.21
N HIS A 50 16.22 -10.41 -3.97
CA HIS A 50 15.26 -10.95 -4.93
C HIS A 50 13.80 -10.57 -4.63
N LEU A 51 13.52 -9.91 -3.50
CA LEU A 51 12.15 -9.61 -3.10
C LEU A 51 11.56 -8.53 -4.01
N MET A 52 10.59 -8.93 -4.84
CA MET A 52 9.94 -8.07 -5.82
C MET A 52 8.55 -7.64 -5.38
N CYS A 53 7.85 -8.47 -4.61
CA CYS A 53 6.46 -8.24 -4.22
C CYS A 53 6.26 -8.41 -2.71
N LEU A 54 5.70 -7.38 -2.09
CA LEU A 54 5.28 -7.39 -0.69
C LEU A 54 3.77 -7.18 -0.59
N LYS A 55 3.08 -8.08 0.09
CA LYS A 55 1.65 -7.98 0.38
C LYS A 55 1.43 -8.11 1.88
N VAL A 56 0.66 -7.18 2.43
CA VAL A 56 0.29 -7.18 3.84
C VAL A 56 -1.19 -6.84 3.94
N SER A 57 -1.99 -7.71 4.56
CA SER A 57 -3.42 -7.49 4.72
C SER A 57 -3.92 -7.88 6.11
N LYS A 58 -4.79 -7.05 6.70
CA LYS A 58 -5.48 -7.32 7.97
C LYS A 58 -4.52 -7.65 9.13
N CYS A 59 -3.41 -6.96 9.21
CA CYS A 59 -2.48 -7.03 10.33
C CYS A 59 -2.74 -5.81 11.23
N ASP A 60 -3.75 -5.90 12.09
CA ASP A 60 -4.43 -4.71 12.65
C ASP A 60 -3.59 -3.90 13.64
N ILE A 61 -2.61 -4.52 14.29
CA ILE A 61 -1.70 -3.84 15.22
C ILE A 61 -0.39 -3.38 14.58
N LEU A 62 -0.22 -3.60 13.26
CA LEU A 62 0.98 -3.20 12.54
C LEU A 62 1.05 -1.68 12.45
N GLN A 63 2.17 -1.10 12.85
CA GLN A 63 2.37 0.37 12.88
C GLN A 63 3.42 0.83 11.86
N VAL A 64 4.43 0.00 11.60
CA VAL A 64 5.58 0.37 10.77
C VAL A 64 5.97 -0.77 9.84
N ILE A 65 6.20 -0.45 8.57
CA ILE A 65 6.86 -1.32 7.59
C ILE A 65 8.18 -0.66 7.21
N GLU A 66 9.28 -1.28 7.60
CA GLU A 66 10.63 -0.92 7.22
C GLU A 66 11.16 -1.93 6.21
N SER A 67 11.68 -1.45 5.08
CA SER A 67 12.29 -2.34 4.08
C SER A 67 13.64 -1.85 3.60
N LYS A 68 14.62 -2.76 3.66
CA LYS A 68 15.97 -2.61 3.07
C LYS A 68 16.11 -3.40 1.77
N ALA A 69 15.04 -4.03 1.27
CA ALA A 69 15.07 -4.78 0.03
C ALA A 69 15.09 -3.82 -1.18
N PRO A 70 16.11 -3.88 -2.06
CA PRO A 70 16.29 -2.88 -3.12
C PRO A 70 15.32 -3.03 -4.29
N ASN A 71 14.82 -4.25 -4.53
CA ASN A 71 14.12 -4.60 -5.77
C ASN A 71 12.60 -4.75 -5.62
N ILE A 72 12.01 -4.29 -4.52
CA ILE A 72 10.55 -4.30 -4.37
C ILE A 72 9.95 -3.36 -5.42
N SER A 73 9.22 -3.94 -6.36
CA SER A 73 8.57 -3.23 -7.46
C SER A 73 7.06 -3.12 -7.28
N SER A 74 6.47 -3.99 -6.45
CA SER A 74 5.04 -4.07 -6.17
C SER A 74 4.77 -4.16 -4.68
N PHE A 75 3.91 -3.28 -4.17
CA PHE A 75 3.47 -3.24 -2.78
C PHE A 75 1.95 -3.25 -2.68
N HIS A 76 1.40 -4.17 -1.89
CA HIS A 76 -0.01 -4.25 -1.56
C HIS A 76 -0.19 -4.12 -0.04
N PHE A 77 -1.00 -3.16 0.38
CA PHE A 77 -1.37 -2.96 1.77
C PHE A 77 -2.89 -2.82 1.91
N ASN A 78 -3.46 -3.61 2.80
CA ASN A 78 -4.87 -3.51 3.17
C ASN A 78 -5.01 -3.62 4.69
N GLY A 79 -5.31 -2.53 5.37
CA GLY A 79 -5.53 -2.52 6.81
C GLY A 79 -6.56 -1.48 7.21
N ASP A 80 -6.96 -1.47 8.46
CA ASP A 80 -7.95 -0.50 8.94
C ASP A 80 -7.33 0.89 9.13
N GLN A 81 -6.06 0.93 9.56
CA GLN A 81 -5.32 2.16 9.86
C GLN A 81 -4.14 2.38 8.90
N GLN A 82 -3.71 3.64 8.79
CA GLN A 82 -2.49 4.00 8.08
C GLN A 82 -1.26 3.42 8.79
N VAL A 83 -0.30 2.93 8.02
CA VAL A 83 0.99 2.43 8.50
C VAL A 83 2.12 3.34 8.04
N GLN A 84 3.12 3.56 8.89
CA GLN A 84 4.32 4.30 8.51
C GLN A 84 5.19 3.45 7.58
N LEU A 85 5.47 3.97 6.39
CA LEU A 85 6.33 3.32 5.40
C LEU A 85 7.75 3.91 5.46
N LEU A 86 8.70 3.10 5.91
CA LEU A 86 10.14 3.39 5.93
C LEU A 86 10.81 2.57 4.82
N LEU A 87 10.60 3.03 3.59
CA LEU A 87 11.10 2.41 2.38
C LEU A 87 12.43 3.11 2.05
N GLY A 88 13.55 2.39 2.12
CA GLY A 88 14.88 2.95 1.84
C GLY A 88 14.99 3.62 0.45
N GLU A 89 15.97 4.52 0.30
CA GLU A 89 16.14 5.39 -0.89
C GLU A 89 16.27 4.63 -2.23
N SER A 90 16.65 3.35 -2.20
CA SER A 90 16.90 2.52 -3.37
C SER A 90 15.68 1.73 -3.86
N LEU A 91 14.48 1.95 -3.32
CA LEU A 91 13.31 1.16 -3.73
C LEU A 91 12.85 1.49 -5.15
N GLN A 92 12.84 0.47 -6.01
CA GLN A 92 12.29 0.54 -7.37
C GLN A 92 10.76 0.40 -7.42
N LEU A 93 10.07 0.93 -6.40
CA LEU A 93 8.65 0.69 -6.22
C LEU A 93 7.84 1.44 -7.28
N LYS A 94 7.26 0.68 -8.21
CA LYS A 94 6.51 1.21 -9.37
C LYS A 94 5.01 1.03 -9.22
N LYS A 95 4.57 0.06 -8.42
CA LYS A 95 3.16 -0.32 -8.29
C LYS A 95 2.75 -0.38 -6.84
N ILE A 96 1.71 0.36 -6.50
CA ILE A 96 1.12 0.36 -5.16
C ILE A 96 -0.37 0.07 -5.25
N THR A 97 -0.82 -0.78 -4.35
CA THR A 97 -2.22 -0.96 -4.05
C THR A 97 -2.43 -0.76 -2.55
N ILE A 98 -3.24 0.22 -2.17
CA ILE A 98 -3.44 0.59 -0.76
C ILE A 98 -4.93 0.70 -0.40
N SER A 99 -5.25 0.28 0.81
CA SER A 99 -6.59 0.33 1.41
C SER A 99 -6.44 0.58 2.92
N HIS A 100 -7.03 1.66 3.42
CA HIS A 100 -7.18 1.99 4.85
C HIS A 100 -8.08 3.23 5.02
N SER A 101 -8.43 3.55 6.27
CA SER A 101 -9.11 4.81 6.61
C SER A 101 -8.30 6.02 6.10
N CYS A 102 -8.96 7.01 5.51
CA CYS A 102 -8.31 8.23 4.97
C CYS A 102 -7.29 8.01 3.83
N VAL A 103 -7.29 6.85 3.17
CA VAL A 103 -6.28 6.48 2.14
C VAL A 103 -6.14 7.49 0.99
N LEU A 104 -7.21 8.18 0.58
CA LEU A 104 -7.16 9.20 -0.48
C LEU A 104 -6.26 10.37 -0.09
N ARG A 105 -6.37 10.85 1.15
CA ARG A 105 -5.56 11.95 1.68
C ARG A 105 -4.12 11.51 1.86
N TYR A 106 -3.90 10.34 2.46
CA TYR A 106 -2.56 9.77 2.62
C TYR A 106 -1.87 9.64 1.26
N ALA A 107 -2.58 9.09 0.28
CA ALA A 107 -2.08 8.90 -1.07
C ALA A 107 -1.63 10.23 -1.68
N ARG A 108 -2.46 11.28 -1.59
CA ARG A 108 -2.16 12.58 -2.17
C ARG A 108 -1.00 13.32 -1.48
N VAL A 109 -0.87 13.20 -0.16
CA VAL A 109 0.12 13.98 0.62
C VAL A 109 1.46 13.27 0.73
N MET A 110 1.47 11.97 1.03
CA MET A 110 2.69 11.26 1.42
C MET A 110 3.33 10.52 0.25
N LEU A 111 2.55 9.89 -0.65
CA LEU A 111 3.12 9.03 -1.69
C LEU A 111 4.00 9.77 -2.70
N PRO A 112 3.67 11.00 -3.17
CA PRO A 112 4.53 11.69 -4.13
C PRO A 112 5.97 11.90 -3.61
N SER A 113 6.15 12.14 -2.31
CA SER A 113 7.46 12.32 -1.69
C SER A 113 8.09 10.99 -1.27
N THR A 114 7.31 10.05 -0.73
CA THR A 114 7.85 8.77 -0.24
C THR A 114 8.22 7.85 -1.40
N ILE A 115 7.50 7.93 -2.53
CA ILE A 115 7.62 6.98 -3.65
C ILE A 115 7.52 7.77 -4.97
N PRO A 116 8.54 8.60 -5.29
CA PRO A 116 8.48 9.56 -6.41
C PRO A 116 8.47 8.90 -7.80
N ASN A 117 8.86 7.63 -7.90
CA ASN A 117 8.92 6.86 -9.15
C ASN A 117 7.68 5.97 -9.38
N LEU A 118 6.58 6.24 -8.65
CA LEU A 118 5.35 5.47 -8.76
C LEU A 118 4.73 5.59 -10.15
N GLU A 119 4.50 4.47 -10.82
CA GLU A 119 3.88 4.40 -12.17
C GLU A 119 2.41 3.97 -12.11
N THR A 120 2.04 3.13 -11.14
CA THR A 120 0.67 2.61 -10.97
C THR A 120 0.21 2.73 -9.53
N LEU A 121 -0.92 3.39 -9.32
CA LEU A 121 -1.55 3.57 -8.01
C LEU A 121 -2.98 3.03 -8.05
N THR A 122 -3.27 2.05 -7.19
CA THR A 122 -4.62 1.56 -6.95
C THR A 122 -5.03 1.87 -5.51
N ILE A 123 -6.16 2.55 -5.34
CA ILE A 123 -6.71 2.95 -4.04
C ILE A 123 -8.05 2.24 -3.86
N TYR A 124 -8.24 1.60 -2.71
CA TYR A 124 -9.55 1.16 -2.24
C TYR A 124 -9.94 2.03 -1.06
N SER A 125 -10.88 2.95 -1.27
CA SER A 125 -11.23 3.96 -0.26
C SER A 125 -12.61 3.69 0.30
N VAL A 126 -12.73 3.61 1.63
CA VAL A 126 -13.99 3.86 2.33
C VAL A 126 -13.96 5.35 2.66
N LEU A 127 -14.87 6.16 2.10
CA LEU A 127 -14.89 7.60 2.36
C LEU A 127 -15.23 7.83 3.83
N ASP A 128 -14.37 8.57 4.54
CA ASP A 128 -14.66 9.09 5.87
C ASP A 128 -14.73 10.63 5.76
N GLU A 129 -15.80 11.21 6.29
CA GLU A 129 -15.99 12.67 6.32
C GLU A 129 -15.03 13.28 7.35
N MET A 130 -13.97 13.95 6.90
CA MET A 130 -13.27 14.92 7.75
C MET A 130 -12.73 16.10 6.93
N ASP A 131 -12.89 17.29 7.52
CA ASP A 131 -12.46 18.59 7.01
C ASP A 131 -11.00 18.56 6.52
N SER A 132 -10.79 19.10 5.32
CA SER A 132 -9.48 19.10 4.67
C SER A 132 -8.67 20.37 5.02
N PRO A 133 -7.50 20.25 5.68
CA PRO A 133 -6.53 21.35 5.73
C PRO A 133 -5.84 21.51 4.37
N PRO A 134 -5.27 22.71 4.06
CA PRO A 134 -4.69 23.02 2.76
C PRO A 134 -3.58 22.04 2.38
N MET A 135 -3.74 21.42 1.22
CA MET A 135 -2.85 20.38 0.71
C MET A 135 -1.66 21.00 -0.01
N LEU A 136 -0.43 20.56 0.32
CA LEU A 136 0.76 20.99 -0.44
C LEU A 136 0.69 20.47 -1.89
N PRO A 137 1.22 21.22 -2.88
CA PRO A 137 1.21 20.83 -4.28
C PRO A 137 2.32 19.81 -4.59
N SER A 138 2.24 18.61 -4.03
CA SER A 138 3.13 17.51 -4.41
C SER A 138 2.59 16.79 -5.64
N LYS A 139 3.47 16.49 -6.61
CA LYS A 139 3.08 15.91 -7.91
C LYS A 139 3.61 14.50 -8.08
N PHE A 140 2.76 13.64 -8.63
CA PHE A 140 3.12 12.32 -9.13
C PHE A 140 3.73 12.45 -10.54
N VAL A 141 5.02 12.74 -10.60
CA VAL A 141 5.72 13.03 -11.87
C VAL A 141 5.81 11.84 -12.83
N HIS A 142 5.69 10.60 -12.34
CA HIS A 142 5.82 9.38 -13.16
C HIS A 142 4.55 8.52 -13.21
N LEU A 143 3.45 8.95 -12.57
CA LEU A 143 2.25 8.13 -12.48
C LEU A 143 1.50 8.12 -13.81
N LYS A 144 1.32 6.92 -14.36
CA LYS A 144 0.65 6.66 -15.64
C LYS A 144 -0.74 6.07 -15.46
N TYR A 145 -0.91 5.24 -14.43
CA TYR A 145 -2.15 4.50 -14.20
C TYR A 145 -2.69 4.79 -12.79
N LEU A 146 -3.85 5.44 -12.72
CA LEU A 146 -4.57 5.70 -11.46
C LEU A 146 -5.88 4.93 -11.46
N ASN A 147 -6.06 4.10 -10.43
CA ASN A 147 -7.30 3.36 -10.21
C ASN A 147 -7.85 3.68 -8.81
N ILE A 148 -9.07 4.18 -8.74
CA ILE A 148 -9.75 4.45 -7.47
C ILE A 148 -11.02 3.59 -7.41
N LYS A 149 -11.13 2.79 -6.36
CA LYS A 149 -12.24 1.88 -6.10
C LYS A 149 -12.97 2.32 -4.84
N ILE A 150 -14.26 2.57 -4.96
CA ILE A 150 -15.10 3.15 -3.91
C ILE A 150 -16.32 2.25 -3.67
N PRO A 151 -16.70 1.95 -2.41
CA PRO A 151 -17.91 1.23 -2.07
C PRO A 151 -19.15 1.94 -2.61
N ARG A 152 -20.06 1.21 -3.25
CA ARG A 152 -21.34 1.75 -3.76
C ARG A 152 -22.17 2.46 -2.69
N TRP A 153 -22.08 2.03 -1.43
CA TRP A 153 -22.83 2.59 -0.31
C TRP A 153 -22.29 3.96 0.16
N THR A 154 -21.09 4.32 -0.30
CA THR A 154 -20.48 5.64 -0.06
C THR A 154 -20.80 6.65 -1.17
N PHE A 155 -21.73 6.33 -2.09
CA PHE A 155 -22.07 7.16 -3.25
C PHE A 155 -23.60 7.32 -3.43
N PRO A 156 -24.22 8.53 -3.39
CA PRO A 156 -23.80 9.88 -2.93
C PRO A 156 -24.51 10.34 -1.60
N PRO A 157 -24.03 11.36 -0.80
CA PRO A 157 -23.67 12.74 -1.22
C PRO A 157 -22.38 13.38 -0.61
N ALA A 158 -21.42 12.62 -0.07
CA ALA A 158 -20.17 13.17 0.50
C ALA A 158 -18.91 13.02 -0.40
N CYS A 159 -19.09 12.58 -1.64
CA CYS A 159 -17.97 12.34 -2.55
C CYS A 159 -17.42 13.68 -3.05
N ASP A 160 -16.39 14.19 -2.38
CA ASP A 160 -15.75 15.46 -2.75
C ASP A 160 -15.05 15.30 -4.09
N ILE A 161 -15.77 15.64 -5.16
CA ILE A 161 -15.27 15.60 -6.54
C ILE A 161 -13.99 16.42 -6.70
N LEU A 162 -13.77 17.41 -5.83
CA LEU A 162 -12.55 18.22 -5.78
C LEU A 162 -11.33 17.37 -5.44
N LEU A 163 -11.47 16.31 -4.62
CA LEU A 163 -10.37 15.39 -4.36
C LEU A 163 -9.94 14.67 -5.64
N PHE A 164 -10.86 14.25 -6.51
CA PHE A 164 -10.47 13.60 -7.78
C PHE A 164 -9.82 14.57 -8.76
N ILE A 165 -10.38 15.79 -8.91
CA ILE A 165 -9.77 16.84 -9.73
C ILE A 165 -8.35 17.10 -9.26
N SER A 166 -8.17 17.14 -7.94
CA SER A 166 -6.87 17.40 -7.35
C SER A 166 -5.84 16.27 -7.54
N PHE A 167 -6.28 15.02 -7.69
CA PHE A 167 -5.43 13.93 -8.12
C PHE A 167 -5.00 14.11 -9.57
N LEU A 168 -5.93 14.47 -10.46
CA LEU A 168 -5.63 14.72 -11.87
C LEU A 168 -4.62 15.87 -12.02
N ASP A 169 -4.81 16.97 -11.29
CA ASP A 169 -3.88 18.12 -11.27
C ASP A 169 -2.48 17.72 -10.77
N ALA A 170 -2.41 16.73 -9.87
CA ALA A 170 -1.17 16.23 -9.33
C ALA A 170 -0.46 15.22 -10.25
N CYS A 171 -1.10 14.72 -11.32
CA CYS A 171 -0.58 13.64 -12.17
C CYS A 171 -0.33 14.10 -13.62
N PRO A 172 0.76 14.85 -13.90
CA PRO A 172 1.03 15.40 -15.24
C PRO A 172 1.26 14.35 -16.34
N CYS A 173 1.63 13.12 -15.98
CA CYS A 173 1.96 12.04 -16.92
C CYS A 173 0.88 10.95 -17.00
N LEU A 174 -0.34 11.25 -16.50
CA LEU A 174 -1.40 10.25 -16.38
C LEU A 174 -1.90 9.82 -17.76
N GLU A 175 -1.77 8.53 -18.07
CA GLU A 175 -2.24 7.92 -19.32
C GLU A 175 -3.64 7.33 -19.16
N THR A 176 -3.99 6.84 -17.97
CA THR A 176 -5.27 6.16 -17.72
C THR A 176 -5.77 6.43 -16.30
N PHE A 177 -7.04 6.81 -16.21
CA PHE A 177 -7.76 6.98 -14.95
C PHE A 177 -9.02 6.12 -14.94
N HIS A 178 -9.14 5.25 -13.94
CA HIS A 178 -10.35 4.47 -13.70
C HIS A 178 -10.94 4.81 -12.32
N LEU A 179 -12.22 5.16 -12.31
CA LEU A 179 -13.02 5.27 -11.11
C LEU A 179 -14.05 4.14 -11.11
N HIS A 180 -13.91 3.19 -10.20
CA HIS A 180 -14.87 2.11 -10.04
C HIS A 180 -15.71 2.32 -8.78
N VAL A 181 -17.02 2.34 -8.97
CA VAL A 181 -17.99 2.28 -7.88
C VAL A 181 -18.52 0.85 -7.85
N SER A 182 -18.14 0.07 -6.83
CA SER A 182 -18.56 -1.33 -6.71
C SER A 182 -18.97 -1.66 -5.29
N ASN A 183 -19.74 -2.73 -5.08
CA ASN A 183 -19.84 -3.32 -3.75
C ASN A 183 -18.42 -3.78 -3.37
N CYS A 184 -17.84 -3.17 -2.33
CA CYS A 184 -16.44 -3.38 -1.98
C CYS A 184 -16.21 -4.87 -1.64
N PRO A 185 -15.37 -5.62 -2.38
CA PRO A 185 -15.13 -7.04 -2.10
C PRO A 185 -14.39 -7.24 -0.76
N CYS A 186 -13.71 -6.21 -0.25
CA CYS A 186 -13.08 -6.21 1.08
C CYS A 186 -14.10 -6.40 2.21
N CYS A 187 -15.38 -6.08 1.97
CA CYS A 187 -16.48 -6.21 2.94
C CYS A 187 -17.21 -7.55 2.88
N ASN A 188 -16.90 -8.44 1.92
CA ASN A 188 -17.59 -9.73 1.73
C ASN A 188 -16.73 -10.92 2.18
N ILE A 189 -16.23 -10.88 3.41
CA ILE A 189 -15.70 -12.08 4.09
C ILE A 189 -16.25 -12.07 5.51
N TYR A 190 -17.46 -12.64 5.66
CA TYR A 190 -18.00 -13.14 6.93
C TYR A 190 -17.92 -14.65 6.90
#